data_AF-X1UJY5-F1
#
_entry.id   AF-X1UJY5-F1
#
_cell.length_a   1.000
_cell.length_b   1.000
_cell.length_c   1.000
_cell.angle_alpha   90.00
_cell.angle_beta   90.00
_cell.angle_gamma   90.00
#
_symmetry.space_group_name_H-M   'P 1'
#
loop_
_entity.id
_entity.type
_entity.pdbx_description
1 polymer ?
#
loop_
_entity_poly.entity_id
_entity_poly.type
_entity_poly.pdbx_seq_one_letter_code
_entity_poly.pdbx_strand_id
1 'polypeptide(L)'
;MDISSYIKDLLLLHDCVIVPKFGGFVANYRAAEINYSNNTLSPPAKDISFNKSLVHNDGLLISYISKCKGIGYIDAKRIVSDFVTETQKKLEKGKKVTFDEIGLFYNDSQHNLQFEPDPSTNFLIDSFGLSFFQFSTIEDYDVSKRIQRKFKDKEAVKIFIKRQTVRRILIGIPLLLALSLIPLKIKYIENFRSDSFSLSPLNQKIKSEESNVDISQSQS
;
A
#
# COMPACT_ATOMS: atom_id res chain seq x y z
N MET A 1 -46.29 -32.43 8.15
CA MET A 1 -45.41 -32.59 6.97
C MET A 1 -44.63 -31.30 6.84
N ASP A 2 -43.31 -31.37 6.69
CA ASP A 2 -42.49 -30.18 6.84
C ASP A 2 -42.22 -29.50 5.49
N ILE A 3 -43.04 -28.49 5.17
CA ILE A 3 -42.87 -27.67 3.96
C ILE A 3 -41.61 -26.81 4.04
N SER A 4 -41.10 -26.56 5.25
CA SER A 4 -39.89 -25.79 5.52
C SER A 4 -38.69 -26.34 4.76
N SER A 5 -38.56 -27.67 4.66
CA SER A 5 -37.50 -28.33 3.89
C SER A 5 -37.48 -27.93 2.40
N TYR A 6 -38.65 -27.90 1.75
CA TYR A 6 -38.75 -27.47 0.35
C TYR A 6 -38.48 -25.97 0.17
N ILE A 7 -38.83 -25.15 1.17
CA ILE A 7 -38.50 -23.73 1.16
C ILE A 7 -36.98 -23.54 1.28
N LYS A 8 -36.32 -24.28 2.16
CA LYS A 8 -34.86 -24.28 2.33
C LYS A 8 -34.15 -24.60 1.01
N ASP A 9 -34.56 -25.68 0.33
CA ASP A 9 -34.01 -26.05 -0.97
C ASP A 9 -34.14 -24.91 -2.00
N LEU A 10 -35.30 -24.27 -2.03
CA LEU A 10 -35.55 -23.17 -2.97
C LEU A 10 -34.75 -21.92 -2.63
N LEU A 11 -34.50 -21.63 -1.35
CA LEU A 11 -33.69 -20.47 -0.92
C LEU A 11 -32.20 -20.62 -1.28
N LEU A 12 -31.70 -21.84 -1.44
CA LEU A 12 -30.36 -22.08 -1.98
C LEU A 12 -30.28 -21.66 -3.46
N LEU A 13 -31.33 -21.91 -4.23
CA LEU A 13 -31.36 -21.73 -5.68
C LEU A 13 -31.93 -20.39 -6.14
N HIS A 14 -32.77 -19.76 -5.32
CA HIS A 14 -33.55 -18.59 -5.67
C HIS A 14 -33.49 -17.52 -4.58
N ASP A 15 -33.54 -16.26 -5.00
CA ASP A 15 -33.51 -15.12 -4.07
C ASP A 15 -34.90 -14.73 -3.55
N CYS A 16 -35.97 -15.21 -4.20
CA CYS A 16 -37.35 -14.97 -3.76
C CYS A 16 -38.14 -16.27 -3.77
N VAL A 17 -38.75 -16.62 -2.63
CA VAL A 17 -39.59 -17.82 -2.49
C VAL A 17 -40.90 -17.43 -1.85
N ILE A 18 -42.01 -17.57 -2.59
CA ILE A 18 -43.33 -17.14 -2.15
C ILE A 18 -44.12 -18.32 -1.59
N VAL A 19 -44.65 -18.14 -0.37
CA VAL A 19 -45.58 -19.05 0.28
C VAL A 19 -47.00 -18.46 0.17
N PRO A 20 -47.87 -19.03 -0.67
CA PRO A 20 -49.19 -18.48 -0.94
C PRO A 20 -50.01 -18.28 0.32
N LYS A 21 -50.67 -17.13 0.44
CA LYS A 21 -51.49 -16.72 1.61
C LYS A 21 -50.71 -16.60 2.92
N PHE A 22 -49.39 -16.63 2.90
CA PHE A 22 -48.54 -16.42 4.08
C PHE A 22 -47.61 -15.22 3.89
N GLY A 23 -46.85 -15.19 2.80
CA GLY A 23 -45.88 -14.14 2.46
C GLY A 23 -44.75 -14.68 1.61
N GLY A 24 -43.67 -13.91 1.45
CA GLY A 24 -42.50 -14.31 0.67
C GLY A 24 -41.20 -14.10 1.41
N PHE A 25 -40.27 -15.03 1.23
CA PHE A 25 -38.89 -14.90 1.66
C PHE A 25 -38.09 -14.17 0.58
N VAL A 26 -37.26 -13.22 1.01
CA VAL A 26 -36.35 -12.47 0.15
C VAL A 26 -34.95 -12.63 0.72
N ALA A 27 -34.07 -13.24 -0.06
CA ALA A 27 -32.67 -13.42 0.25
C ALA A 27 -31.86 -12.29 -0.41
N ASN A 28 -31.19 -11.49 0.41
CA ASN A 28 -30.34 -10.41 -0.07
C ASN A 28 -28.87 -10.79 0.08
N TYR A 29 -28.08 -10.52 -0.94
CA TYR A 29 -26.64 -10.72 -0.85
C TYR A 29 -26.01 -9.75 0.15
N ARG A 30 -25.21 -10.29 1.07
CA ARG A 30 -24.33 -9.55 1.98
C ARG A 30 -22.88 -9.87 1.64
N ALA A 31 -22.09 -8.83 1.37
CA ALA A 31 -20.68 -8.99 1.09
C ALA A 31 -19.90 -9.46 2.33
N ALA A 32 -18.71 -10.03 2.09
CA ALA A 32 -17.78 -10.33 3.17
C ALA A 32 -17.39 -9.05 3.92
N GLU A 33 -17.36 -9.13 5.25
CA GLU A 33 -17.11 -7.98 6.12
C GLU A 33 -16.01 -8.29 7.13
N ILE A 34 -15.12 -7.31 7.33
CA ILE A 34 -14.11 -7.35 8.38
C ILE A 34 -14.61 -6.50 9.53
N ASN A 35 -14.84 -7.15 10.67
CA ASN A 35 -15.15 -6.47 11.90
C ASN A 35 -13.87 -6.29 12.74
N TYR A 36 -13.36 -5.06 12.76
CA TYR A 36 -12.14 -4.71 13.51
C TYR A 36 -12.34 -4.67 15.03
N SER A 37 -13.58 -4.56 15.52
CA SER A 37 -13.84 -4.53 16.97
C SER A 37 -13.61 -5.89 17.64
N ASN A 38 -13.88 -6.97 16.91
CA ASN A 38 -13.69 -8.35 17.35
C ASN A 38 -12.62 -9.11 16.55
N ASN A 39 -11.92 -8.42 15.64
CA ASN A 39 -10.97 -8.97 14.67
C ASN A 39 -11.50 -10.21 13.92
N THR A 40 -12.76 -10.17 13.51
CA THR A 40 -13.40 -11.29 12.79
C THR A 40 -13.62 -10.93 11.32
N LEU A 41 -13.32 -11.87 10.43
CA LEU A 41 -13.73 -11.82 9.04
C LEU A 41 -14.96 -12.72 8.85
N SER A 42 -16.03 -12.13 8.33
CA SER A 42 -17.27 -12.83 7.98
C SER A 42 -17.29 -13.13 6.48
N PRO A 43 -17.64 -14.36 6.05
CA PRO A 43 -17.75 -14.68 4.63
C PRO A 43 -18.95 -13.95 4.00
N PRO A 44 -19.01 -13.86 2.66
CA PRO A 44 -20.22 -13.38 1.99
C PRO A 44 -21.39 -14.32 2.31
N ALA A 45 -22.58 -13.78 2.42
CA ALA A 45 -23.76 -14.53 2.83
C ALA A 45 -25.03 -14.07 2.12
N LYS A 46 -26.11 -14.85 2.29
CA LYS A 46 -27.47 -14.41 1.98
C LYS A 46 -28.21 -14.11 3.27
N ASP A 47 -28.64 -12.86 3.45
CA ASP A 47 -29.49 -12.45 4.56
C ASP A 47 -30.96 -12.69 4.18
N ILE A 48 -31.64 -13.54 4.95
CA ILE A 48 -33.04 -13.90 4.71
C ILE A 48 -33.96 -12.91 5.44
N SER A 49 -34.90 -12.35 4.69
CA SER A 49 -35.97 -11.50 5.20
C SER A 49 -37.32 -12.04 4.78
N PHE A 50 -38.37 -11.70 5.53
CA PHE A 50 -39.73 -12.14 5.23
C PHE A 50 -40.65 -10.93 5.03
N ASN A 51 -41.43 -10.96 3.96
CA ASN A 51 -42.40 -9.94 3.64
C ASN A 51 -43.81 -10.56 3.48
N LYS A 52 -44.69 -10.24 4.43
CA LYS A 52 -46.09 -10.70 4.43
C LYS A 52 -46.89 -10.19 3.21
N SER A 53 -46.52 -9.04 2.64
CA SER A 53 -47.20 -8.45 1.49
C SER A 53 -46.91 -9.16 0.18
N LEU A 54 -45.88 -10.01 0.12
CA LEU A 54 -45.57 -10.85 -1.04
C LEU A 54 -46.52 -12.05 -1.10
N VAL A 55 -47.73 -11.81 -1.61
CA VAL A 55 -48.79 -12.82 -1.74
C VAL A 55 -49.03 -13.29 -3.17
N HIS A 56 -48.39 -12.65 -4.17
CA HIS A 56 -48.54 -13.03 -5.57
C HIS A 56 -47.79 -14.32 -5.85
N ASN A 57 -48.52 -15.43 -5.90
CA ASN A 57 -47.96 -16.75 -6.11
C ASN A 57 -47.47 -16.94 -7.55
N ASP A 58 -46.16 -17.01 -7.72
CA ASP A 58 -45.46 -17.35 -8.98
C ASP A 58 -45.51 -18.87 -9.31
N GLY A 59 -46.03 -19.67 -8.38
CA GLY A 59 -46.15 -21.12 -8.53
C GLY A 59 -44.86 -21.88 -8.27
N LEU A 60 -43.76 -21.23 -7.85
CA LEU A 60 -42.45 -21.85 -7.67
C LEU A 60 -42.50 -22.99 -6.65
N LEU A 61 -42.94 -22.67 -5.43
CA LEU A 61 -43.01 -23.64 -4.32
C LEU A 61 -43.95 -24.82 -4.63
N ILE A 62 -45.13 -24.54 -5.17
CA ILE A 62 -46.13 -25.57 -5.48
C ILE A 62 -45.60 -26.51 -6.58
N SER A 63 -45.00 -25.93 -7.63
CA SER A 63 -44.43 -26.71 -8.73
C SER A 63 -43.26 -27.56 -8.27
N TYR A 64 -42.41 -27.03 -7.38
CA TYR A 64 -41.29 -27.79 -6.80
C TYR A 64 -41.80 -28.98 -5.98
N ILE A 65 -42.75 -28.78 -5.07
CA ILE A 65 -43.36 -29.87 -4.28
C ILE A 65 -44.02 -30.92 -5.18
N SER A 66 -44.76 -30.49 -6.21
CA SER A 66 -45.40 -31.38 -7.18
C SER A 66 -44.37 -32.29 -7.87
N LYS A 67 -43.24 -31.73 -8.31
CA LYS A 67 -42.15 -32.48 -8.94
C LYS A 67 -41.45 -33.43 -7.96
N CYS A 68 -41.04 -32.95 -6.79
CA CYS A 68 -40.33 -33.77 -5.80
C CYS A 68 -41.17 -34.95 -5.29
N LYS A 69 -42.50 -34.79 -5.22
CA LYS A 69 -43.41 -35.84 -4.73
C LYS A 69 -44.09 -36.66 -5.83
N GLY A 70 -44.00 -36.26 -7.09
CA GLY A 70 -44.74 -36.88 -8.19
C GLY A 70 -46.26 -36.78 -8.07
N ILE A 71 -46.76 -35.70 -7.45
CA ILE A 71 -48.21 -35.46 -7.26
C ILE A 71 -48.71 -34.34 -8.18
N GLY A 72 -50.01 -34.30 -8.43
CA GLY A 72 -50.63 -33.23 -9.20
C GLY A 72 -50.46 -31.85 -8.55
N TYR A 73 -50.43 -30.80 -9.37
CA TYR A 73 -50.31 -29.41 -8.90
C TYR A 73 -51.40 -29.03 -7.88
N ILE A 74 -52.63 -29.49 -8.08
CA ILE A 74 -53.77 -29.23 -7.19
C ILE A 74 -53.52 -29.84 -5.80
N ASP A 75 -53.00 -31.07 -5.76
CA ASP A 75 -52.68 -31.74 -4.50
C ASP A 75 -51.52 -31.06 -3.77
N ALA A 76 -50.47 -30.67 -4.50
CA ALA A 76 -49.36 -29.89 -3.93
C ALA A 76 -49.85 -28.55 -3.35
N LYS A 77 -50.73 -27.85 -4.07
CA LYS A 77 -51.35 -26.60 -3.60
C LYS A 77 -52.17 -26.80 -2.33
N ARG A 78 -52.91 -27.91 -2.23
CA ARG A 78 -53.66 -28.27 -1.02
C ARG A 78 -52.74 -28.48 0.17
N ILE A 79 -51.66 -29.25 0.00
CA ILE A 79 -50.65 -29.49 1.05
C ILE A 79 -50.07 -28.16 1.57
N VAL A 80 -49.72 -27.24 0.67
CA VAL A 80 -49.22 -25.91 1.04
C VAL A 80 -50.28 -25.10 1.80
N SER A 81 -51.52 -25.11 1.33
CA SER A 81 -52.62 -24.39 2.00
C SER A 81 -52.89 -24.93 3.41
N ASP A 82 -52.85 -26.25 3.60
CA ASP A 82 -53.09 -26.90 4.89
C ASP A 82 -51.99 -26.54 5.89
N PHE A 83 -50.72 -26.57 5.46
CA PHE A 83 -49.58 -26.15 6.25
C PHE A 83 -49.66 -24.67 6.68
N VAL A 84 -49.99 -23.77 5.74
CA VAL A 84 -50.14 -22.33 6.06
C VAL A 84 -51.26 -22.13 7.08
N THR A 85 -52.38 -22.83 6.91
CA THR A 85 -53.52 -22.76 7.83
C THR A 85 -53.14 -23.26 9.23
N GLU A 86 -52.37 -24.35 9.33
CA GLU A 86 -51.88 -24.87 10.60
C GLU A 86 -50.91 -23.89 11.28
N THR A 87 -49.98 -23.33 10.52
CA THR A 87 -49.00 -22.35 11.00
C THR A 87 -49.68 -21.07 11.50
N GLN A 88 -50.63 -20.53 10.75
CA GLN A 88 -51.42 -19.36 11.17
C GLN A 88 -52.18 -19.64 12.47
N LYS A 89 -52.85 -20.79 12.59
CA LYS A 89 -53.53 -21.20 13.84
C LYS A 89 -52.59 -21.30 15.03
N LYS A 90 -51.33 -21.71 14.84
CA LYS A 90 -50.33 -21.76 15.92
C LYS A 90 -49.94 -20.34 16.35
N LEU A 91 -49.68 -19.45 15.38
CA LEU A 91 -49.30 -18.06 15.62
C LEU A 91 -50.43 -17.26 16.30
N GLU A 92 -51.67 -17.46 15.88
CA GLU A 92 -52.87 -16.85 16.51
C GLU A 92 -53.03 -17.26 17.98
N LYS A 93 -52.60 -18.48 18.33
CA LYS A 93 -52.57 -18.96 19.72
C LYS A 93 -51.38 -18.44 20.53
N GLY A 94 -50.60 -17.50 19.97
CA GLY A 94 -49.40 -16.95 20.59
C GLY A 94 -48.21 -17.92 20.62
N LYS A 95 -48.26 -19.04 19.88
CA LYS A 95 -47.13 -19.97 19.80
C LYS A 95 -46.11 -19.47 18.78
N LYS A 96 -44.84 -19.66 19.10
CA LYS A 96 -43.75 -19.49 18.14
C LYS A 96 -43.68 -20.70 17.21
N VAL A 97 -43.37 -20.46 15.93
CA VAL A 97 -43.24 -21.51 14.92
C VAL A 97 -41.87 -21.41 14.29
N THR A 98 -41.06 -22.46 14.46
CA THR A 98 -39.71 -22.54 13.87
C THR A 98 -39.77 -23.24 12.52
N PHE A 99 -39.14 -22.64 11.52
CA PHE A 99 -38.80 -23.27 10.25
C PHE A 99 -37.32 -23.58 10.31
N ASP A 100 -36.99 -24.87 10.36
CA ASP A 100 -35.63 -25.35 10.60
C ASP A 100 -34.63 -24.75 9.60
N GLU A 101 -33.51 -24.23 10.10
CA GLU A 101 -32.44 -23.54 9.35
C GLU A 101 -32.87 -22.28 8.57
N ILE A 102 -34.14 -21.87 8.64
CA ILE A 102 -34.65 -20.67 7.95
C ILE A 102 -34.88 -19.55 8.95
N GLY A 103 -35.62 -19.82 10.03
CA GLY A 103 -35.93 -18.82 11.04
C GLY A 103 -37.19 -19.10 11.88
N LEU A 104 -37.52 -18.13 12.71
CA LEU A 104 -38.56 -18.20 13.72
C LEU A 104 -39.67 -17.19 13.43
N PHE A 105 -40.91 -17.66 13.43
CA PHE A 105 -42.10 -16.82 13.35
C PHE A 105 -42.79 -16.69 14.70
N TYR A 106 -43.20 -15.47 15.03
CA TYR A 106 -43.99 -15.18 16.23
C TYR A 106 -44.83 -13.92 16.02
N ASN A 107 -45.89 -13.75 16.82
CA ASN A 107 -46.64 -12.50 16.84
C ASN A 107 -46.12 -11.62 17.97
N ASP A 108 -45.96 -10.31 17.72
CA ASP A 108 -45.66 -9.34 18.77
C ASP A 108 -46.88 -9.00 19.63
N SER A 109 -46.72 -8.09 20.59
CA SER A 109 -47.81 -7.64 21.47
C SER A 109 -48.95 -6.93 20.75
N GLN A 110 -48.74 -6.49 19.51
CA GLN A 110 -49.73 -5.85 18.64
C GLN A 110 -50.33 -6.82 17.63
N HIS A 111 -50.05 -8.13 17.75
CA HIS A 111 -50.47 -9.17 16.81
C HIS A 111 -49.91 -9.01 15.38
N ASN A 112 -48.79 -8.31 15.22
CA ASN A 112 -48.07 -8.30 13.95
C ASN A 112 -47.15 -9.52 13.85
N LEU A 113 -47.13 -10.11 12.66
CA LEU A 113 -46.24 -11.23 12.36
C LEU A 113 -44.80 -10.74 12.27
N GLN A 114 -43.95 -11.29 13.13
CA GLN A 114 -42.52 -11.07 13.16
C GLN A 114 -41.78 -12.31 12.65
N PHE A 115 -40.63 -12.06 12.02
CA PHE A 115 -39.74 -13.08 11.52
C PHE A 115 -38.31 -12.77 11.98
N GLU A 116 -37.66 -13.77 12.58
CA GLU A 116 -36.27 -13.73 12.98
C GLU A 116 -35.50 -14.80 12.18
N PRO A 117 -34.56 -14.42 11.30
CA PRO A 117 -33.81 -15.37 10.50
C PRO A 117 -32.87 -16.23 11.36
N ASP A 118 -32.63 -17.47 10.94
CA ASP A 118 -31.66 -18.35 11.59
C ASP A 118 -30.23 -17.97 11.16
N PRO A 119 -29.33 -17.59 12.09
CA PRO A 119 -27.96 -17.19 11.75
C PRO A 119 -27.03 -18.38 11.46
N SER A 120 -27.46 -19.62 11.71
CA SER A 120 -26.62 -20.81 11.59
C SER A 120 -26.34 -21.23 10.15
N THR A 121 -27.19 -20.83 9.20
CA THR A 121 -27.19 -21.35 7.83
C THR A 121 -26.95 -20.25 6.82
N ASN A 122 -25.95 -20.43 5.98
CA ASN A 122 -25.69 -19.54 4.85
C ASN A 122 -26.28 -20.14 3.56
N PHE A 123 -27.25 -19.43 2.97
CA PHE A 123 -27.90 -19.85 1.73
C PHE A 123 -27.12 -19.46 0.45
N LEU A 124 -25.97 -18.79 0.60
CA LEU A 124 -25.11 -18.45 -0.54
C LEU A 124 -24.22 -19.64 -0.93
N ILE A 125 -24.56 -20.30 -2.05
CA ILE A 125 -23.80 -21.45 -2.58
C ILE A 125 -22.34 -21.08 -2.87
N ASP A 126 -22.08 -19.87 -3.39
CA ASP A 126 -20.73 -19.40 -3.73
C ASP A 126 -19.81 -19.28 -2.51
N SER A 127 -20.38 -19.18 -1.32
CA SER A 127 -19.64 -19.14 -0.05
C SER A 127 -19.52 -20.51 0.63
N PHE A 128 -19.92 -21.58 -0.04
CA PHE A 128 -19.84 -22.92 0.53
C PHE A 128 -18.40 -23.27 0.93
N GLY A 129 -18.23 -23.69 2.18
CA GLY A 129 -16.92 -24.01 2.76
C GLY A 129 -16.14 -22.81 3.30
N LEU A 130 -16.62 -21.57 3.11
CA LEU A 130 -16.05 -20.40 3.77
C LEU A 130 -16.57 -20.32 5.21
N SER A 131 -15.64 -20.21 6.16
CA SER A 131 -15.97 -20.06 7.58
C SER A 131 -15.60 -18.67 8.08
N PHE A 132 -16.21 -18.28 9.20
CA PHE A 132 -15.70 -17.18 10.00
C PHE A 132 -14.26 -17.47 10.42
N PHE A 133 -13.41 -16.46 10.36
CA PHE A 133 -12.03 -16.56 10.85
C PHE A 133 -11.68 -15.34 11.67
N GLN A 134 -11.12 -15.57 12.85
CA GLN A 134 -10.62 -14.53 13.73
C GLN A 134 -9.14 -14.33 13.47
N PHE A 135 -8.74 -13.10 13.15
CA PHE A 135 -7.34 -12.73 12.95
C PHE A 135 -6.79 -11.99 14.16
N SER A 136 -5.46 -12.02 14.31
CA SER A 136 -4.77 -11.21 15.32
C SER A 136 -4.32 -9.90 14.68
N THR A 137 -4.41 -8.80 15.43
CA THR A 137 -3.80 -7.53 15.04
C THR A 137 -2.28 -7.69 15.01
N ILE A 138 -1.67 -7.48 13.85
CA ILE A 138 -0.22 -7.41 13.73
C ILE A 138 0.18 -6.03 14.27
N GLU A 139 0.94 -5.97 15.35
CA GLU A 139 1.57 -4.74 15.82
C GLU A 139 2.35 -4.11 14.66
N ASP A 140 2.16 -2.81 14.43
CA ASP A 140 2.70 -2.07 13.29
C ASP A 140 4.13 -2.52 12.96
N TYR A 141 4.26 -3.25 11.86
CA TYR A 141 5.55 -3.60 11.30
C TYR A 141 6.19 -2.29 10.84
N ASP A 142 7.02 -1.71 11.70
CA ASP A 142 7.70 -0.44 11.43
C ASP A 142 8.69 -0.58 10.27
N VAL A 143 8.20 -0.35 9.05
CA VAL A 143 8.97 -0.36 7.79
C VAL A 143 10.16 0.62 7.87
N SER A 144 10.06 1.66 8.70
CA SER A 144 11.11 2.68 8.84
C SER A 144 12.40 2.09 9.43
N LYS A 145 12.31 1.04 10.27
CA LYS A 145 13.50 0.34 10.81
C LYS A 145 14.33 -0.35 9.72
N ARG A 146 13.75 -0.72 8.58
CA ARG A 146 14.48 -1.36 7.47
C ARG A 146 15.12 -0.32 6.54
N ILE A 147 14.46 0.83 6.35
CA ILE A 147 15.02 1.95 5.57
C ILE A 147 16.26 2.52 6.30
N GLN A 148 16.17 2.73 7.62
CA GLN A 148 17.28 3.26 8.42
C GLN A 148 18.56 2.40 8.37
N ARG A 149 18.45 1.06 8.22
CA ARG A 149 19.63 0.19 8.13
C ARG A 149 20.44 0.36 6.83
N LYS A 150 19.85 0.89 5.76
CA LYS A 150 20.57 1.13 4.49
C LYS A 150 21.20 2.53 4.39
N PHE A 151 20.80 3.48 5.23
CA PHE A 151 21.31 4.85 5.25
C PHE A 151 22.08 5.16 6.53
N LYS A 152 22.88 4.22 7.03
CA LYS A 152 23.95 4.60 7.96
C LYS A 152 25.02 5.29 7.13
N ASP A 153 24.87 6.60 6.97
CA ASP A 153 25.89 7.47 6.39
C ASP A 153 27.22 7.10 7.03
N LYS A 154 28.12 6.54 6.22
CA LYS A 154 29.51 6.37 6.65
C LYS A 154 30.01 7.77 6.93
N GLU A 155 30.27 8.07 8.20
CA GLU A 155 30.83 9.37 8.58
C GLU A 155 32.02 9.68 7.68
N ALA A 156 31.98 10.85 7.04
CA ALA A 156 33.05 11.29 6.15
C ALA A 156 34.38 11.22 6.92
N VAL A 157 35.27 10.35 6.46
CA VAL A 157 36.61 10.21 7.04
C VAL A 157 37.27 11.58 6.99
N LYS A 158 37.49 12.20 8.16
CA LYS A 158 38.27 13.43 8.26
C LYS A 158 39.70 13.10 7.83
N ILE A 159 40.06 13.47 6.61
CA ILE A 159 41.43 13.31 6.10
C ILE A 159 42.31 14.26 6.92
N PHE A 160 43.04 13.71 7.89
CA PHE A 160 43.95 14.48 8.73
C PHE A 160 45.27 14.68 7.98
N ILE A 161 45.40 15.79 7.24
CA ILE A 161 46.66 16.13 6.57
C ILE A 161 47.69 16.53 7.64
N LYS A 162 48.77 15.75 7.80
CA LYS A 162 49.82 16.04 8.78
C LYS A 162 50.48 17.40 8.52
N ARG A 163 50.61 18.22 9.57
CA ARG A 163 51.20 19.57 9.56
C ARG A 163 52.62 19.63 8.97
N GLN A 164 53.38 18.53 9.05
CA GLN A 164 54.72 18.41 8.45
C GLN A 164 54.68 18.42 6.91
N THR A 165 53.67 17.81 6.29
CA THR A 165 53.50 17.81 4.83
C THR A 165 53.14 19.21 4.33
N VAL A 166 52.30 19.93 5.08
CA VAL A 166 51.95 21.34 4.78
C VAL A 166 53.19 22.24 4.87
N ARG A 167 54.06 22.05 5.87
CA ARG A 167 55.32 22.82 5.99
C ARG A 167 56.28 22.57 4.83
N ARG A 168 56.40 21.33 4.33
CA ARG A 168 57.25 21.00 3.18
C ARG A 168 56.74 21.64 1.89
N ILE A 169 55.42 21.65 1.67
CA ILE A 169 54.79 22.31 0.51
C ILE A 169 55.01 23.83 0.56
N LEU A 170 54.82 24.45 1.73
CA LEU A 170 55.03 25.89 1.92
C LEU A 170 56.44 26.37 1.58
N ILE A 171 57.46 25.56 1.81
CA ILE A 171 58.87 25.91 1.54
C ILE A 171 59.28 25.48 0.13
N GLY A 172 58.80 24.33 -0.35
CA GLY A 172 59.19 23.77 -1.64
C GLY A 172 58.65 24.56 -2.84
N ILE A 173 57.41 25.05 -2.77
CA ILE A 173 56.80 25.83 -3.86
C ILE A 173 57.57 27.12 -4.18
N PRO A 174 57.89 28.01 -3.21
CA PRO A 174 58.63 29.23 -3.51
C PRO A 174 60.06 28.95 -3.99
N LEU A 175 60.72 27.88 -3.51
CA LEU A 175 62.04 27.49 -3.98
C LEU A 175 62.01 27.03 -5.44
N LEU A 176 61.03 26.21 -5.83
CA LEU A 176 60.84 25.78 -7.22
C LEU A 176 60.49 26.95 -8.15
N LEU A 177 59.64 27.88 -7.70
CA LEU A 177 59.35 29.11 -8.46
C LEU A 177 60.60 29.98 -8.64
N ALA A 178 61.40 30.17 -7.59
CA ALA A 178 62.65 30.90 -7.67
C ALA A 178 63.63 30.22 -8.65
N LEU A 179 63.75 28.90 -8.62
CA LEU A 179 64.62 28.14 -9.53
C LEU A 179 64.15 28.24 -11.00
N SER A 180 62.84 28.24 -11.23
CA SER A 180 62.24 28.41 -12.56
C SER A 180 62.51 29.80 -13.17
N LEU A 181 62.65 30.83 -12.34
CA LEU A 181 62.94 32.21 -12.80
C LEU A 181 64.41 32.43 -13.20
N ILE A 182 65.34 31.56 -12.81
CA ILE A 182 66.77 31.67 -13.12
C ILE A 182 67.07 31.66 -14.63
N PRO A 183 66.59 30.68 -15.43
CA PRO A 183 66.84 30.66 -16.87
C PRO A 183 66.19 31.84 -17.64
N LEU A 184 65.10 32.42 -17.11
CA LEU A 184 64.45 33.58 -17.73
C LEU A 184 65.29 34.86 -17.62
N LYS A 185 66.04 35.03 -16.53
CA LYS A 185 66.92 36.21 -16.35
C LYS A 185 68.11 36.19 -17.31
N ILE A 186 68.64 34.99 -17.63
CA ILE A 186 69.81 34.82 -18.51
C ILE A 186 69.46 35.23 -19.95
N LYS A 187 68.30 34.78 -20.45
CA LYS A 187 67.82 35.12 -21.80
C LYS A 187 67.53 36.62 -21.98
N TYR A 188 67.13 37.32 -20.92
CA TYR A 188 66.90 38.78 -20.96
C TYR A 188 68.22 39.58 -21.04
N ILE A 189 69.29 39.10 -20.39
CA ILE A 189 70.60 39.76 -20.39
C ILE A 189 71.34 39.54 -21.73
N GLU A 190 71.21 38.36 -22.35
CA GLU A 190 71.76 38.10 -23.70
C GLU A 190 71.07 38.94 -24.79
N ASN A 191 69.75 39.15 -24.70
CA ASN A 191 69.01 40.00 -25.64
C ASN A 191 69.31 41.51 -25.49
N PHE A 192 70.01 41.94 -24.44
CA PHE A 192 70.41 43.33 -24.23
C PHE A 192 71.85 43.63 -24.70
N ARG A 193 72.61 42.62 -25.14
CA ARG A 193 74.06 42.73 -25.38
C ARG A 193 74.50 42.54 -26.85
N SER A 194 73.57 42.54 -27.80
CA SER A 194 73.88 42.39 -29.23
C SER A 194 73.29 43.52 -30.06
N ASP A 195 73.92 44.70 -30.00
CA ASP A 195 73.87 45.67 -31.10
C ASP A 195 75.19 46.44 -31.22
N SER A 196 75.66 46.53 -32.46
CA SER A 196 76.85 47.24 -33.00
C SER A 196 78.22 46.54 -32.97
N PHE A 197 78.48 45.80 -34.05
CA PHE A 197 79.81 45.65 -34.67
C PHE A 197 79.69 46.02 -36.16
N SER A 198 80.53 46.94 -36.65
CA SER A 198 81.03 47.09 -38.05
C SER A 198 81.82 48.41 -38.15
N LEU A 199 83.16 48.47 -38.06
CA LEU A 199 84.26 48.15 -39.01
C LEU A 199 84.70 49.32 -39.95
N SER A 200 85.99 49.70 -39.78
CA SER A 200 86.97 50.24 -40.77
C SER A 200 87.22 51.78 -40.84
N PRO A 201 88.38 52.27 -41.36
CA PRO A 201 89.65 52.45 -40.62
C PRO A 201 90.38 53.81 -40.88
N LEU A 202 91.59 53.99 -40.30
CA LEU A 202 92.59 55.07 -40.47
C LEU A 202 92.29 56.45 -39.83
N ASN A 203 93.14 56.93 -38.90
CA ASN A 203 94.36 57.69 -39.26
C ASN A 203 95.05 58.32 -38.01
N GLN A 204 96.35 58.04 -37.89
CA GLN A 204 97.47 58.89 -37.43
C GLN A 204 97.34 59.93 -36.29
N LYS A 205 98.09 59.63 -35.21
CA LYS A 205 99.39 60.26 -34.84
C LYS A 205 99.38 61.58 -34.01
N ILE A 206 100.27 61.55 -32.99
CA ILE A 206 101.15 62.62 -32.44
C ILE A 206 100.78 63.22 -31.06
N LYS A 207 101.66 62.91 -30.08
CA LYS A 207 102.21 63.70 -28.93
C LYS A 207 101.21 64.28 -27.89
N SER A 208 101.55 64.43 -26.62
CA SER A 208 102.86 64.50 -25.94
C SER A 208 102.65 64.34 -24.43
N GLU A 209 103.73 63.89 -23.78
CA GLU A 209 104.21 64.31 -22.44
C GLU A 209 103.30 64.07 -21.25
N GLU A 210 103.65 63.08 -20.43
CA GLU A 210 104.66 63.16 -19.37
C GLU A 210 104.09 63.81 -18.11
N SER A 211 103.96 62.94 -17.11
CA SER A 211 104.39 63.20 -15.74
C SER A 211 103.52 64.23 -14.97
N ASN A 212 103.24 64.08 -13.70
CA ASN A 212 103.79 63.18 -12.72
C ASN A 212 102.90 63.34 -11.48
N VAL A 213 102.82 62.26 -10.69
CA VAL A 213 103.06 62.27 -9.24
C VAL A 213 102.14 63.17 -8.39
N ASP A 214 101.52 62.74 -7.32
CA ASP A 214 101.46 61.47 -6.59
C ASP A 214 100.77 61.81 -5.27
N ILE A 215 100.48 60.78 -4.48
CA ILE A 215 100.51 60.81 -3.00
C ILE A 215 99.46 61.68 -2.29
N SER A 216 98.78 61.23 -1.25
CA SER A 216 98.41 59.93 -0.68
C SER A 216 97.74 60.26 0.66
N GLN A 217 96.94 59.32 1.16
CA GLN A 217 96.69 59.05 2.59
C GLN A 217 95.90 60.12 3.38
N SER A 218 94.65 59.87 3.76
CA SER A 218 94.16 58.91 4.77
C SER A 218 94.64 59.21 6.19
N GLN A 219 93.73 59.63 7.07
CA GLN A 219 93.64 59.09 8.43
C GLN A 219 92.18 59.12 8.91
N SER A 220 91.81 57.98 9.53
CA SER A 220 90.69 57.68 10.45
C SER A 220 89.25 57.85 9.98
#